data_AF-A0A1H3KMU4-F1
#
_entry.id   AF-A0A1H3KMU4-F1
#
_cell.length_a   1.000
_cell.length_b   1.000
_cell.length_c   1.000
_cell.angle_alpha   90.00
_cell.angle_beta   90.00
_cell.angle_gamma   90.00
#
_symmetry.space_group_name_H-M   'P 1'
#
loop_
_entity.id
_entity.type
_entity.pdbx_description
1 polymer ?
#
loop_
_entity_poly.entity_id
_entity_poly.type
_entity_poly.pdbx_seq_one_letter_code
_entity_poly.pdbx_strand_id
1 'polypeptide(L)'
;MSADLSTALAVLALISALAAAVYAVVRLRARRGIATATQRATYEVLHTAGLAAEPLRSGLTAATAAKAARHLRVLVGAPGLALADDNGVLALDGRGGHHSHQLEAAAKKALASGRSTVLRQAELPCDRVDCEIRGAVVAPIRGATPVALVAVADDQPAPGLVQATLETARWAAAQLALAELDSSRERLARAEVRALRAQISPHFIYNALTAIASFVRTDPERARELILEFAEFTRYSFRAHGEFTTLAEELRSIDRYLTIERARFGERLQVRLQIAPEVLPVSLPFLCLQPLVENAVRHGLSRKPGLGMVSIQARDAGAECHITVEDDGVGMDPAALVAGVAEAGMAGVDDAGAHVGLSNVDERLRSVFGDKFGLVVETGIGAGTRVSIRVPKFHPGVHAGGAS
;
A
#
# COMPACT_ATOMS: atom_id res chain seq x y z
N MET A 1 70.18 28.40 64.43
CA MET A 1 69.37 27.22 64.06
C MET A 1 67.88 27.51 63.87
N SER A 2 67.37 28.73 64.10
CA SER A 2 65.95 29.08 63.93
C SER A 2 65.59 29.67 62.56
N ALA A 3 66.57 30.15 61.78
CA ALA A 3 66.35 30.77 60.46
C ALA A 3 66.14 29.77 59.30
N ASP A 4 66.68 28.55 59.42
CA ASP A 4 66.51 27.50 58.40
C ASP A 4 65.13 26.84 58.48
N LEU A 5 64.51 26.83 59.66
CA LEU A 5 63.20 26.22 59.85
C LEU A 5 62.07 27.08 59.25
N SER A 6 62.17 28.41 59.36
CA SER A 6 61.16 29.33 58.83
C SER A 6 61.17 29.39 57.30
N THR A 7 62.36 29.35 56.69
CA THR A 7 62.52 29.28 55.23
C THR A 7 62.04 27.93 54.68
N ALA A 8 62.37 26.83 55.35
CA ALA A 8 61.85 25.51 54.98
C ALA A 8 60.31 25.43 55.06
N LEU A 9 59.71 26.00 56.12
CA LEU A 9 58.25 26.06 56.27
C LEU A 9 57.58 26.93 55.19
N ALA A 10 58.19 28.06 54.84
CA ALA A 10 57.68 28.94 53.78
C ALA A 10 57.72 28.26 52.40
N VAL A 11 58.79 27.54 52.08
CA VAL A 11 58.91 26.77 50.83
C VAL A 11 57.90 25.63 50.80
N LEU A 12 57.73 24.91 51.91
CA LEU A 12 56.76 23.83 51.99
C LEU A 12 55.32 24.34 51.82
N ALA A 13 54.99 25.49 52.42
CA ALA A 13 53.69 26.14 52.26
C ALA A 13 53.44 26.59 50.81
N LEU A 14 54.46 27.13 50.13
CA LEU A 14 54.36 27.53 48.73
C LEU A 14 54.16 26.33 47.80
N ILE A 15 54.91 25.25 48.01
CA ILE A 15 54.79 24.01 47.22
C ILE A 15 53.41 23.38 47.42
N SER A 16 52.93 23.32 48.67
CA SER A 16 51.60 22.77 48.97
C SER A 16 50.47 23.64 48.43
N ALA A 17 50.60 24.97 48.45
CA ALA A 17 49.66 25.89 47.79
C ALA A 17 49.67 25.70 46.26
N LEU A 18 50.83 25.55 45.64
CA LEU A 18 50.96 25.31 44.20
C LEU A 18 50.36 23.95 43.81
N ALA A 19 50.65 22.90 44.59
CA ALA A 19 50.09 21.57 44.39
C ALA A 19 48.55 21.58 44.56
N ALA A 20 48.03 22.29 45.56
CA ALA A 20 46.60 22.47 45.75
C ALA A 20 45.95 23.23 44.59
N ALA A 21 46.59 24.28 44.07
CA ALA A 21 46.12 25.04 42.92
C ALA A 21 46.11 24.19 41.64
N VAL A 22 47.19 23.45 41.37
CA VAL A 22 47.27 22.51 40.23
C VAL A 22 46.21 21.41 40.37
N TYR A 23 46.07 20.82 41.56
CA TYR A 23 45.05 19.82 41.83
C TYR A 23 43.64 20.40 41.65
N ALA A 24 43.38 21.63 42.09
CA ALA A 24 42.11 22.31 41.87
C ALA A 24 41.84 22.54 40.38
N VAL A 25 42.82 22.99 39.59
CA VAL A 25 42.69 23.19 38.13
C VAL A 25 42.47 21.86 37.40
N VAL A 26 43.23 20.81 37.74
CA VAL A 26 43.06 19.47 37.18
C VAL A 26 41.70 18.90 37.55
N ARG A 27 41.27 19.06 38.81
CA ARG A 27 39.96 18.58 39.28
C ARG A 27 38.80 19.37 38.69
N LEU A 28 38.95 20.68 38.46
CA LEU A 28 37.96 21.51 37.74
C LEU A 28 37.87 21.13 36.25
N ARG A 29 38.99 20.78 35.61
CA ARG A 29 39.02 20.24 34.24
C ARG A 29 38.45 18.82 34.17
N ALA A 30 38.71 17.98 35.18
CA ALA A 30 38.24 16.60 35.27
C ALA A 30 36.76 16.48 35.70
N ARG A 31 36.22 17.48 36.42
CA ARG A 31 34.79 17.58 36.80
C ARG A 31 33.85 17.98 35.64
N ARG A 32 34.31 17.95 34.38
CA ARG A 32 33.44 18.15 33.22
C ARG A 32 32.56 16.91 32.99
N GLY A 33 31.50 16.81 33.79
CA GLY A 33 30.35 15.99 33.42
C GLY A 33 29.60 16.61 32.23
N ILE A 34 29.18 15.71 31.33
CA ILE A 34 28.08 15.82 30.37
C ILE A 34 28.25 16.85 29.23
N ALA A 35 28.82 16.36 28.12
CA ALA A 35 28.84 16.94 26.78
C ALA A 35 29.57 18.29 26.55
N THR A 36 30.60 18.25 25.70
CA THR A 36 31.23 19.43 25.07
C THR A 36 30.19 20.30 24.35
N ALA A 37 30.51 21.57 24.09
CA ALA A 37 29.61 22.48 23.36
C ALA A 37 29.17 21.89 22.00
N THR A 38 30.09 21.23 21.30
CA THR A 38 29.81 20.52 20.04
C THR A 38 28.85 19.35 20.23
N GLN A 39 29.02 18.56 21.29
CA GLN A 39 28.11 17.44 21.61
C GLN A 39 26.70 17.95 21.96
N ARG A 40 26.59 19.07 22.68
CA ARG A 40 25.29 19.70 22.97
C ARG A 40 24.60 20.21 21.72
N ALA A 41 25.31 20.94 20.86
CA ALA A 41 24.78 21.40 19.58
C ALA A 41 24.34 20.23 18.69
N THR A 42 25.14 19.15 18.64
CA THR A 42 24.79 17.94 17.89
C THR A 42 23.52 17.29 18.43
N TYR A 43 23.40 17.17 19.75
CA TYR A 43 22.20 16.65 20.39
C TYR A 43 20.97 17.51 20.11
N GLU A 44 21.08 18.83 20.24
CA GLU A 44 19.96 19.77 19.99
C GLU A 44 19.47 19.69 18.54
N VAL A 45 20.38 19.60 17.57
CA VAL A 45 20.05 19.42 16.16
C VAL A 45 19.32 18.10 15.93
N LEU A 46 19.86 16.98 16.42
CA LEU A 46 19.23 15.66 16.25
C LEU A 46 17.89 15.56 16.97
N HIS A 47 17.79 16.12 18.17
CA HIS A 47 16.55 16.15 18.94
C HIS A 47 15.47 16.98 18.23
N THR A 48 15.84 18.18 17.76
CA THR A 48 14.91 19.06 17.00
C THR A 48 14.50 18.43 15.68
N ALA A 49 15.43 17.78 14.96
CA ALA A 49 15.11 17.01 13.77
C ALA A 49 14.13 15.87 14.09
N GLY A 50 14.32 15.14 15.20
CA GLY A 50 13.39 14.12 15.67
C GLY A 50 11.97 14.66 15.89
N LEU A 51 11.85 15.82 16.54
CA LEU A 51 10.56 16.50 16.77
C LEU A 51 9.91 17.01 15.47
N ALA A 52 10.71 17.46 14.50
CA ALA A 52 10.21 17.85 13.18
C ALA A 52 9.77 16.64 12.34
N ALA A 53 10.37 15.47 12.56
CA ALA A 53 10.15 14.30 11.72
C ALA A 53 8.76 13.67 11.90
N GLU A 54 8.25 13.65 13.13
CA GLU A 54 6.92 13.09 13.44
C GLU A 54 5.76 13.78 12.69
N PRO A 55 5.62 15.13 12.73
CA PRO A 55 4.57 15.80 11.96
C PRO A 55 4.79 15.71 10.45
N LEU A 56 6.04 15.66 9.97
CA LEU A 56 6.33 15.42 8.54
C LEU A 56 5.87 14.04 8.11
N ARG A 57 6.14 13.00 8.92
CA ARG A 57 5.73 11.62 8.60
C ARG A 57 4.23 11.38 8.67
N SER A 58 3.49 12.22 9.38
CA SER A 58 2.03 12.19 9.40
C SER A 58 1.39 12.81 8.15
N GLY A 59 2.20 13.28 7.19
CA GLY A 59 1.74 14.01 6.01
C GLY A 59 1.58 15.51 6.25
N LEU A 60 1.54 16.29 5.18
CA LEU A 60 1.46 17.77 5.23
C LEU A 60 0.02 18.26 5.08
N THR A 61 -0.59 18.54 6.21
CA THR A 61 -1.84 19.31 6.36
C THR A 61 -1.49 20.65 7.00
N ALA A 62 -2.40 21.64 7.01
CA ALA A 62 -2.14 22.91 7.71
C ALA A 62 -1.72 22.71 9.19
N ALA A 63 -2.36 21.76 9.89
CA ALA A 63 -2.07 21.48 11.30
C ALA A 63 -0.70 20.81 11.52
N THR A 64 -0.35 19.81 10.71
CA THR A 64 0.94 19.12 10.82
C THR A 64 2.09 19.98 10.27
N ALA A 65 1.84 20.74 9.21
CA ALA A 65 2.78 21.73 8.67
C ALA A 65 3.11 22.80 9.73
N ALA A 66 2.14 23.28 10.52
CA ALA A 66 2.40 24.23 11.60
C ALA A 66 3.30 23.66 12.69
N LYS A 67 3.11 22.40 13.07
CA LYS A 67 3.98 21.69 14.03
C LYS A 67 5.38 21.50 13.46
N ALA A 68 5.50 21.07 12.21
CA ALA A 68 6.77 20.89 11.53
C ALA A 68 7.53 22.21 11.39
N ALA A 69 6.86 23.28 10.93
CA ALA A 69 7.46 24.59 10.69
C ALA A 69 8.14 25.16 11.93
N ARG A 70 7.56 24.97 13.12
CA ARG A 70 8.16 25.39 14.40
C ARG A 70 9.52 24.74 14.65
N HIS A 71 9.63 23.43 14.48
CA HIS A 71 10.87 22.70 14.71
C HIS A 71 11.88 22.93 13.57
N LEU A 72 11.40 22.99 12.32
CA LEU A 72 12.22 23.31 11.15
C LEU A 72 12.84 24.72 11.27
N ARG A 73 12.10 25.70 11.79
CA ARG A 73 12.63 27.06 12.01
C ARG A 73 13.82 27.05 12.94
N VAL A 74 13.73 26.30 14.04
CA VAL A 74 14.83 26.13 15.01
C VAL A 74 16.01 25.40 14.35
N LEU A 75 15.74 24.35 13.56
CA LEU A 75 16.77 23.58 12.86
C LEU A 75 17.55 24.41 11.84
N VAL A 76 16.85 25.27 11.09
CA VAL A 76 17.45 26.18 10.11
C VAL A 76 18.15 27.36 10.80
N GLY A 77 17.72 27.72 12.00
CA GLY A 77 18.19 28.92 12.71
C GLY A 77 17.64 30.22 12.13
N ALA A 78 16.42 30.19 11.58
CA ALA A 78 15.78 31.35 10.95
C ALA A 78 14.88 32.14 11.93
N PRO A 79 14.78 33.47 11.79
CA PRO A 79 13.79 34.29 12.52
C PRO A 79 12.34 33.93 12.18
N GLY A 80 12.11 33.36 11.01
CA GLY A 80 10.80 32.85 10.57
C GLY A 80 10.97 31.78 9.50
N LEU A 81 9.99 30.89 9.41
CA LEU A 81 9.96 29.82 8.42
C LEU A 81 8.53 29.54 7.98
N ALA A 82 8.32 29.43 6.67
CA ALA A 82 7.07 29.03 6.08
C ALA A 82 7.21 27.73 5.29
N LEU A 83 6.13 26.95 5.29
CA LEU A 83 5.89 25.85 4.36
C LEU A 83 4.73 26.26 3.46
N ALA A 84 4.93 26.19 2.15
CA ALA A 84 3.93 26.61 1.17
C ALA A 84 3.86 25.62 0.01
N ASP A 85 2.67 25.41 -0.53
CA ASP A 85 2.42 24.61 -1.73
C ASP A 85 1.91 25.51 -2.87
N ASP A 86 1.40 24.90 -3.94
CA ASP A 86 0.81 25.63 -5.07
C ASP A 86 -0.54 26.30 -4.73
N ASN A 87 -1.16 25.97 -3.61
CA ASN A 87 -2.44 26.52 -3.17
C ASN A 87 -2.27 27.66 -2.17
N GLY A 88 -1.15 27.71 -1.44
CA GLY A 88 -0.85 28.79 -0.52
C GLY A 88 0.16 28.42 0.56
N VAL A 89 0.28 29.29 1.57
CA VAL A 89 1.08 29.01 2.76
C VAL A 89 0.34 28.03 3.66
N LEU A 90 0.85 26.80 3.78
CA LEU A 90 0.33 25.77 4.69
C LEU A 90 0.57 26.13 6.16
N ALA A 91 1.73 26.72 6.44
CA ALA A 91 2.10 27.18 7.77
C ALA A 91 3.20 28.23 7.73
N LEU A 92 3.20 29.13 8.71
CA LEU A 92 4.27 30.08 8.97
C LEU A 92 4.51 30.16 10.47
N ASP A 93 5.75 29.97 10.90
CA ASP A 93 6.19 30.10 12.29
C ASP A 93 7.25 31.21 12.38
N GLY A 94 7.17 32.06 13.40
CA GLY A 94 8.09 33.18 13.59
C GLY A 94 7.74 34.44 12.78
N ARG A 95 8.76 35.22 12.40
CA ARG A 95 8.59 36.49 11.69
C ARG A 95 8.24 36.28 10.21
N GLY A 96 7.81 37.36 9.54
CA GLY A 96 7.53 37.34 8.09
C GLY A 96 6.07 37.10 7.72
N GLY A 97 5.14 37.04 8.68
CA GLY A 97 3.71 36.88 8.40
C GLY A 97 3.11 37.97 7.48
N HIS A 98 3.61 39.21 7.57
CA HIS A 98 3.20 40.31 6.70
C HIS A 98 3.79 40.24 5.27
N HIS A 99 4.65 39.25 5.00
CA HIS A 99 5.19 38.94 3.68
C HIS A 99 4.57 37.67 3.06
N SER A 100 3.50 37.11 3.65
CA SER A 100 2.93 35.81 3.25
C SER A 100 2.69 35.69 1.74
N HIS A 101 2.13 36.73 1.12
CA HIS A 101 1.85 36.76 -0.32
C HIS A 101 3.12 36.70 -1.17
N GLN A 102 4.18 37.44 -0.79
CA GLN A 102 5.47 37.40 -1.47
C GLN A 102 6.16 36.05 -1.28
N LEU A 103 6.10 35.47 -0.08
CA LEU A 103 6.67 34.15 0.21
C LEU A 103 5.95 33.05 -0.56
N GLU A 104 4.63 33.12 -0.69
CA GLU A 104 3.82 32.21 -1.50
C GLU A 104 4.19 32.29 -2.98
N ALA A 105 4.29 33.50 -3.54
CA ALA A 105 4.68 33.68 -4.93
C ALA A 105 6.08 33.11 -5.23
N ALA A 106 7.02 33.29 -4.30
CA ALA A 106 8.35 32.74 -4.42
C ALA A 106 8.39 31.22 -4.27
N ALA A 107 7.60 30.66 -3.35
CA ALA A 107 7.40 29.22 -3.19
C ALA A 107 6.89 28.57 -4.49
N LYS A 108 5.82 29.12 -5.08
CA LYS A 108 5.26 28.68 -6.37
C LYS A 108 6.31 28.68 -7.47
N LYS A 109 7.11 29.74 -7.58
CA LYS A 109 8.20 29.83 -8.57
C LYS A 109 9.29 28.78 -8.34
N ALA A 110 9.66 28.52 -7.10
CA ALA A 110 10.66 27.50 -6.75
C ALA A 110 10.14 26.08 -6.99
N LEU A 111 8.86 25.82 -6.71
CA LEU A 111 8.20 24.55 -7.00
C LEU A 111 8.15 24.29 -8.51
N ALA A 112 7.68 25.27 -9.29
CA ALA A 112 7.58 25.16 -10.75
C ALA A 112 8.96 24.97 -11.44
N SER A 113 9.99 25.70 -10.98
CA SER A 113 11.34 25.57 -11.53
C SER A 113 12.13 24.39 -10.97
N GLY A 114 11.68 23.83 -9.85
CA GLY A 114 12.40 22.82 -9.08
C GLY A 114 13.77 23.28 -8.55
N ARG A 115 14.02 24.59 -8.51
CA ARG A 115 15.30 25.20 -8.10
C ARG A 115 15.11 26.09 -6.88
N SER A 116 16.09 26.04 -5.98
CA SER A 116 16.13 26.94 -4.83
C SER A 116 16.48 28.36 -5.25
N THR A 117 15.91 29.35 -4.56
CA THR A 117 16.13 30.77 -4.82
C THR A 117 16.44 31.53 -3.53
N VAL A 118 17.20 32.60 -3.65
CA VAL A 118 17.48 33.52 -2.56
C VAL A 118 16.86 34.86 -2.93
N LEU A 119 15.90 35.30 -2.11
CA LEU A 119 15.25 36.58 -2.24
C LEU A 119 16.04 37.63 -1.47
N ARG A 120 16.27 38.78 -2.10
CA ARG A 120 16.83 39.97 -1.45
C ARG A 120 15.72 40.96 -1.09
N GLN A 121 16.05 41.98 -0.32
CA GLN A 121 15.11 43.02 0.12
C GLN A 121 14.31 43.64 -1.04
N ALA A 122 14.94 43.84 -2.21
CA ALA A 122 14.26 44.36 -3.40
C ALA A 122 13.11 43.46 -3.92
N GLU A 123 13.16 42.16 -3.62
CA GLU A 123 12.14 41.18 -3.99
C GLU A 123 11.10 40.98 -2.87
N LEU A 124 11.30 41.61 -1.70
CA LEU A 124 10.41 41.58 -0.54
C LEU A 124 10.02 43.02 -0.14
N PRO A 125 9.34 43.78 -1.03
CA PRO A 125 8.89 45.13 -0.68
C PRO A 125 7.94 45.07 0.52
N CYS A 126 8.13 46.01 1.45
CA CYS A 126 7.30 46.17 2.64
C CYS A 126 7.08 47.66 2.93
N ASP A 127 5.84 48.04 3.18
CA ASP A 127 5.48 49.41 3.58
C ASP A 127 5.58 49.61 5.10
N ARG A 128 5.92 48.56 5.86
CA ARG A 128 6.09 48.64 7.32
C ARG A 128 7.46 49.21 7.66
N VAL A 129 7.44 50.34 8.38
CA VAL A 129 8.63 51.07 8.81
C VAL A 129 9.51 50.25 9.76
N ASP A 130 8.89 49.39 10.58
CA ASP A 130 9.53 48.49 11.54
C ASP A 130 9.83 47.09 10.98
N CYS A 131 9.70 46.89 9.65
CA CYS A 131 10.00 45.60 9.06
C CYS A 131 11.50 45.29 9.18
N GLU A 132 11.82 44.20 9.87
CA GLU A 132 13.19 43.69 10.02
C GLU A 132 13.58 42.70 8.92
N ILE A 133 12.64 42.20 8.10
CA ILE A 133 12.94 41.22 7.06
C ILE A 133 13.73 41.87 5.91
N ARG A 134 14.84 41.26 5.52
CA ARG A 134 15.73 41.74 4.43
C ARG A 134 16.01 40.70 3.36
N GLY A 135 15.54 39.47 3.54
CA GLY A 135 15.64 38.43 2.53
C GLY A 135 14.94 37.14 2.94
N ALA A 136 14.98 36.17 2.04
CA ALA A 136 14.53 34.81 2.33
C ALA A 136 15.28 33.79 1.46
N VAL A 137 15.35 32.55 1.92
CA VAL A 137 15.82 31.40 1.15
C VAL A 137 14.63 30.48 0.91
N VAL A 138 14.38 30.15 -0.35
CA VAL A 138 13.31 29.25 -0.77
C VAL A 138 13.93 27.97 -1.28
N ALA A 139 13.55 26.84 -0.70
CA ALA A 139 14.03 25.52 -1.08
C ALA A 139 12.85 24.59 -1.38
N PRO A 140 12.71 24.07 -2.62
CA PRO A 140 11.64 23.14 -2.96
C PRO A 140 11.92 21.76 -2.33
N ILE A 141 10.88 21.19 -1.73
CA ILE A 141 10.80 19.83 -1.19
C ILE A 141 9.96 19.02 -2.17
N ARG A 142 10.63 18.13 -2.90
CA ARG A 142 9.97 17.28 -3.90
C ARG A 142 9.34 16.07 -3.22
N GLY A 143 8.18 15.65 -3.71
CA GLY A 143 7.43 14.51 -3.22
C GLY A 143 6.11 14.37 -3.98
N ALA A 144 5.24 13.46 -3.51
CA ALA A 144 3.89 13.32 -4.05
C ALA A 144 3.07 14.62 -3.91
N THR A 145 3.30 15.36 -2.82
CA THR A 145 2.78 16.71 -2.59
C THR A 145 3.95 17.70 -2.53
N PRO A 146 4.26 18.40 -3.64
CA PRO A 146 5.36 19.36 -3.68
C PRO A 146 5.09 20.53 -2.73
N VAL A 147 6.06 20.83 -1.87
CA VAL A 147 6.01 22.01 -0.99
C VAL A 147 7.35 22.74 -1.01
N ALA A 148 7.38 24.02 -0.70
CA ALA A 148 8.59 24.81 -0.53
C ALA A 148 8.77 25.16 0.94
N LEU A 149 10.02 25.05 1.40
CA LEU A 149 10.47 25.58 2.68
C LEU A 149 11.07 26.95 2.45
N VAL A 150 10.54 27.95 3.14
CA VAL A 150 10.91 29.36 2.99
C VAL A 150 11.44 29.87 4.32
N ALA A 151 12.75 30.08 4.43
CA ALA A 151 13.39 30.64 5.62
C ALA A 151 13.59 32.15 5.42
N VAL A 152 12.96 32.99 6.25
CA VAL A 152 13.17 34.45 6.20
C VAL A 152 14.43 34.84 6.97
N ALA A 153 15.02 35.98 6.61
CA ALA A 153 16.23 36.53 7.21
C ALA A 153 16.05 38.02 7.56
N ASP A 154 16.62 38.43 8.68
CA ASP A 154 16.59 39.83 9.15
C ASP A 154 17.71 40.69 8.51
N ASP A 155 18.64 40.05 7.79
CA ASP A 155 19.67 40.68 6.96
C ASP A 155 19.76 39.96 5.60
N GLN A 156 20.69 40.33 4.73
CA GLN A 156 20.97 39.56 3.53
C GLN A 156 21.25 38.09 3.88
N PRO A 157 20.58 37.12 3.22
CA PRO A 157 20.76 35.71 3.54
C PRO A 157 22.22 35.27 3.44
N ALA A 158 22.84 35.02 4.61
CA ALA A 158 24.21 34.55 4.67
C ALA A 158 24.34 33.12 4.10
N PRO A 159 25.52 32.72 3.58
CA PRO A 159 25.73 31.38 3.03
C PRO A 159 25.33 30.25 3.99
N GLY A 160 25.52 30.44 5.31
CA GLY A 160 25.12 29.47 6.33
C GLY A 160 23.61 29.23 6.38
N LEU A 161 22.79 30.28 6.26
CA LEU A 161 21.32 30.15 6.22
C LEU A 161 20.88 29.44 4.95
N VAL A 162 21.50 29.78 3.81
CA VAL A 162 21.23 29.11 2.53
C VAL A 162 21.50 27.61 2.67
N GLN A 163 22.68 27.25 3.16
CA GLN A 163 23.05 25.84 3.35
C GLN A 163 22.11 25.14 4.33
N ALA A 164 21.82 25.72 5.49
CA ALA A 164 20.92 25.13 6.49
C ALA A 164 19.51 24.91 5.93
N THR A 165 18.98 25.87 5.17
CA THR A 165 17.66 25.78 4.53
C THR A 165 17.62 24.63 3.51
N LEU A 166 18.65 24.52 2.67
CA LEU A 166 18.74 23.46 1.65
C LEU A 166 18.89 22.07 2.26
N GLU A 167 19.76 21.91 3.26
CA GLU A 167 19.92 20.63 3.95
C GLU A 167 18.66 20.21 4.68
N THR A 168 18.00 21.17 5.33
CA THR A 168 16.73 20.93 6.02
C THR A 168 15.64 20.53 5.04
N ALA A 169 15.55 21.19 3.88
CA ALA A 169 14.60 20.84 2.84
C ALA A 169 14.86 19.43 2.27
N ARG A 170 16.13 19.07 2.03
CA ARG A 170 16.52 17.71 1.61
C ARG A 170 16.14 16.66 2.65
N TRP A 171 16.44 16.93 3.92
CA TRP A 171 16.10 16.03 5.01
C TRP A 171 14.58 15.87 5.18
N ALA A 172 13.82 16.98 5.10
CA ALA A 172 12.36 16.96 5.16
C ALA A 172 11.76 16.17 3.98
N ALA A 173 12.32 16.31 2.77
CA ALA A 173 11.91 15.51 1.61
C ALA A 173 12.06 14.01 1.88
N ALA A 174 13.16 13.60 2.51
CA ALA A 174 13.37 12.20 2.88
C ALA A 174 12.34 11.70 3.91
N GLN A 175 11.94 12.53 4.89
CA GLN A 175 10.89 12.15 5.85
C GLN A 175 9.52 11.97 5.19
N LEU A 176 9.18 12.84 4.24
CA LEU A 176 7.92 12.74 3.49
C LEU A 176 7.91 11.53 2.56
N ALA A 177 9.04 11.24 1.90
CA ALA A 177 9.18 10.06 1.05
C ALA A 177 9.05 8.74 1.85
N LEU A 178 9.59 8.69 3.07
CA LEU A 178 9.41 7.55 3.97
C LEU A 178 7.94 7.33 4.35
N ALA A 179 7.21 8.41 4.66
CA ALA A 179 5.78 8.32 4.96
C ALA A 179 4.96 7.79 3.79
N GLU A 180 5.25 8.24 2.57
CA GLU A 180 4.57 7.74 1.36
C GLU A 180 4.87 6.26 1.13
N LEU A 181 6.11 5.83 1.36
CA LEU A 181 6.50 4.42 1.25
C LEU A 181 5.73 3.55 2.24
N ASP A 182 5.64 3.97 3.51
CA ASP A 182 4.91 3.23 4.54
C ASP A 182 3.41 3.17 4.23
N SER A 183 2.80 4.28 3.80
CA SER A 183 1.42 4.33 3.34
C SER A 183 1.17 3.41 2.13
N SER A 184 2.09 3.37 1.17
CA SER A 184 2.01 2.46 0.02
C SER A 184 2.09 0.99 0.44
N ARG A 185 2.99 0.65 1.38
CA ARG A 185 3.13 -0.71 1.92
C ARG A 185 1.87 -1.15 2.64
N GLU A 186 1.29 -0.30 3.46
CA GLU A 186 0.01 -0.60 4.12
C GLU A 186 -1.13 -0.81 3.11
N ARG A 187 -1.21 0.02 2.07
CA ARG A 187 -2.21 -0.15 1.00
C ARG A 187 -2.03 -1.49 0.28
N LEU A 188 -0.80 -1.87 -0.05
CA LEU A 188 -0.48 -3.16 -0.65
C LEU A 188 -0.86 -4.32 0.26
N ALA A 189 -0.45 -4.30 1.53
CA ALA A 189 -0.79 -5.36 2.49
C ALA A 189 -2.31 -5.51 2.65
N ARG A 190 -3.06 -4.39 2.70
CA ARG A 190 -4.54 -4.42 2.73
C ARG A 190 -5.13 -4.94 1.42
N ALA A 191 -4.52 -4.66 0.28
CA ALA A 191 -4.94 -5.20 -1.01
C ALA A 191 -4.70 -6.72 -1.09
N GLU A 192 -3.53 -7.20 -0.64
CA GLU A 192 -3.22 -8.63 -0.56
C GLU A 192 -4.18 -9.38 0.35
N VAL A 193 -4.46 -8.87 1.56
CA VAL A 193 -5.45 -9.47 2.46
C VAL A 193 -6.84 -9.50 1.83
N ARG A 194 -7.24 -8.44 1.11
CA ARG A 194 -8.52 -8.43 0.38
C ARG A 194 -8.52 -9.46 -0.75
N ALA A 195 -7.43 -9.59 -1.50
CA ALA A 195 -7.28 -10.57 -2.57
C ALA A 195 -7.33 -12.01 -2.04
N LEU A 196 -6.67 -12.30 -0.92
CA LEU A 196 -6.73 -13.61 -0.25
C LEU A 196 -8.14 -13.93 0.26
N ARG A 197 -8.83 -12.95 0.87
CA ARG A 197 -10.24 -13.11 1.31
C ARG A 197 -11.21 -13.34 0.15
N ALA A 198 -10.86 -12.93 -1.06
CA ALA A 198 -11.70 -13.13 -2.25
C ALA A 198 -11.57 -14.54 -2.86
N GLN A 199 -10.60 -15.37 -2.44
CA GLN A 199 -10.36 -16.68 -3.05
C GLN A 199 -11.41 -17.74 -2.69
N ILE A 200 -12.22 -17.54 -1.63
CA ILE A 200 -13.40 -18.38 -1.34
C ILE A 200 -14.55 -17.47 -0.94
N SER A 201 -15.71 -17.65 -1.58
CA SER A 201 -16.93 -16.93 -1.20
C SER A 201 -17.33 -17.26 0.25
N PRO A 202 -17.37 -16.30 1.19
CA PRO A 202 -17.84 -16.55 2.56
C PRO A 202 -19.26 -17.12 2.60
N HIS A 203 -20.07 -16.78 1.59
CA HIS A 203 -21.40 -17.31 1.40
C HIS A 203 -21.40 -18.81 1.06
N PHE A 204 -20.46 -19.27 0.21
CA PHE A 204 -20.30 -20.70 -0.06
C PHE A 204 -20.01 -21.49 1.23
N ILE A 205 -19.08 -21.01 2.06
CA ILE A 205 -18.74 -21.65 3.34
C ILE A 205 -19.99 -21.80 4.23
N TYR A 206 -20.76 -20.72 4.40
CA TYR A 206 -21.98 -20.75 5.21
C TYR A 206 -23.04 -21.72 4.67
N ASN A 207 -23.22 -21.75 3.36
CA ASN A 207 -24.19 -22.62 2.69
C ASN A 207 -23.78 -24.08 2.76
N ALA A 208 -22.51 -24.38 2.53
CA ALA A 208 -21.96 -25.73 2.63
C ALA A 208 -22.17 -26.29 4.03
N LEU A 209 -21.82 -25.54 5.08
CA LEU A 209 -22.00 -25.97 6.47
C LEU A 209 -23.47 -26.16 6.84
N THR A 210 -24.36 -25.31 6.32
CA THR A 210 -25.81 -25.43 6.56
C THR A 210 -26.39 -26.67 5.87
N ALA A 211 -25.96 -26.95 4.64
CA ALA A 211 -26.35 -28.17 3.92
C ALA A 211 -25.88 -29.41 4.67
N ILE A 212 -24.59 -29.45 5.06
CA ILE A 212 -24.03 -30.54 5.89
C ILE A 212 -24.83 -30.73 7.17
N ALA A 213 -25.12 -29.66 7.91
CA ALA A 213 -25.86 -29.71 9.16
C ALA A 213 -27.26 -30.34 9.00
N SER A 214 -27.90 -30.14 7.85
CA SER A 214 -29.22 -30.72 7.56
C SER A 214 -29.20 -32.26 7.44
N PHE A 215 -28.06 -32.85 7.04
CA PHE A 215 -27.88 -34.30 6.92
C PHE A 215 -27.43 -34.95 8.24
N VAL A 216 -26.85 -34.21 9.19
CA VAL A 216 -26.28 -34.79 10.43
C VAL A 216 -27.26 -35.69 11.20
N ARG A 217 -28.55 -35.37 11.20
CA ARG A 217 -29.59 -36.17 11.90
C ARG A 217 -30.27 -37.20 11.02
N THR A 218 -30.38 -36.95 9.71
CA THR A 218 -31.20 -37.73 8.78
C THR A 218 -30.37 -38.74 8.00
N ASP A 219 -29.14 -38.39 7.64
CA ASP A 219 -28.18 -39.24 6.94
C ASP A 219 -26.73 -38.88 7.38
N PRO A 220 -26.27 -39.44 8.52
CA PRO A 220 -24.96 -39.14 9.08
C PRO A 220 -23.80 -39.54 8.17
N GLU A 221 -23.96 -40.60 7.36
CA GLU A 221 -22.92 -41.03 6.42
C GLU A 221 -22.78 -40.03 5.27
N ARG A 222 -23.89 -39.54 4.71
CA ARG A 222 -23.85 -38.45 3.72
C ARG A 222 -23.26 -37.17 4.31
N ALA A 223 -23.59 -36.83 5.55
CA ALA A 223 -22.99 -35.68 6.23
C ALA A 223 -21.46 -35.83 6.35
N ARG A 224 -20.98 -37.03 6.70
CA ARG A 224 -19.54 -37.33 6.79
C ARG A 224 -18.84 -37.21 5.45
N GLU A 225 -19.44 -37.73 4.37
CA GLU A 225 -18.94 -37.58 3.01
C GLU A 225 -18.80 -36.10 2.63
N LEU A 226 -19.86 -35.30 2.84
CA LEU A 226 -19.85 -33.87 2.52
C LEU A 226 -18.82 -33.06 3.32
N ILE A 227 -18.54 -33.46 4.58
CA ILE A 227 -17.46 -32.85 5.38
C ILE A 227 -16.10 -33.12 4.74
N LEU A 228 -15.85 -34.35 4.28
CA LEU A 228 -14.59 -34.71 3.62
C LEU A 228 -14.46 -33.94 2.31
N GLU A 229 -15.50 -33.90 1.48
CA GLU A 229 -15.53 -33.12 0.24
C GLU A 229 -15.28 -31.63 0.49
N PHE A 230 -15.90 -31.06 1.53
CA PHE A 230 -15.69 -29.66 1.91
C PHE A 230 -14.26 -29.39 2.39
N ALA A 231 -13.68 -30.26 3.22
CA ALA A 231 -12.30 -30.12 3.68
C ALA A 231 -11.30 -30.21 2.53
N GLU A 232 -11.55 -31.12 1.60
CA GLU A 232 -10.76 -31.35 0.40
C GLU A 232 -10.84 -30.18 -0.60
N PHE A 233 -12.04 -29.66 -0.86
CA PHE A 233 -12.27 -28.44 -1.65
C PHE A 233 -11.56 -27.22 -1.03
N THR A 234 -11.69 -27.08 0.29
CA THR A 234 -11.08 -25.98 1.05
C THR A 234 -9.55 -26.07 0.99
N ARG A 235 -8.99 -27.28 1.12
CA ARG A 235 -7.55 -27.50 1.00
C ARG A 235 -7.03 -27.16 -0.38
N TYR A 236 -7.77 -27.51 -1.43
CA TYR A 236 -7.43 -27.12 -2.80
C TYR A 236 -7.46 -25.60 -2.94
N SER A 237 -8.58 -24.96 -2.60
CA SER A 237 -8.79 -23.51 -2.75
C SER A 237 -7.80 -22.64 -1.97
N PHE A 238 -7.30 -23.11 -0.81
CA PHE A 238 -6.29 -22.41 -0.01
C PHE A 238 -4.85 -22.87 -0.24
N ARG A 239 -4.58 -23.75 -1.21
CA ARG A 239 -3.24 -24.30 -1.42
C ARG A 239 -2.26 -23.18 -1.76
N ALA A 240 -1.26 -22.98 -0.91
CA ALA A 240 -0.16 -22.06 -1.18
C ALA A 240 0.82 -22.69 -2.18
N HIS A 241 0.75 -22.20 -3.42
CA HIS A 241 1.75 -22.25 -4.51
C HIS A 241 1.72 -23.44 -5.49
N GLY A 242 1.21 -23.09 -6.67
CA GLY A 242 1.64 -23.45 -8.02
C GLY A 242 0.97 -22.44 -8.96
N GLU A 243 1.70 -21.73 -9.83
CA GLU A 243 1.07 -20.77 -10.77
C GLU A 243 0.10 -21.48 -11.73
N PHE A 244 0.39 -22.76 -12.00
CA PHE A 244 -0.32 -23.61 -12.94
C PHE A 244 -0.69 -24.94 -12.31
N THR A 245 -1.80 -25.50 -12.79
CA THR A 245 -2.36 -26.79 -12.42
C THR A 245 -2.85 -27.49 -13.68
N THR A 246 -3.15 -28.78 -13.59
CA THR A 246 -3.75 -29.50 -14.73
C THR A 246 -5.26 -29.29 -14.79
N LEU A 247 -5.84 -29.40 -15.99
CA LEU A 247 -7.30 -29.43 -16.15
C LEU A 247 -7.93 -30.53 -15.29
N ALA A 248 -7.28 -31.68 -15.15
CA ALA A 248 -7.73 -32.76 -14.27
C ALA A 248 -7.84 -32.33 -12.80
N GLU A 249 -6.91 -31.52 -12.29
CA GLU A 249 -6.92 -31.03 -10.91
C GLU A 249 -8.04 -30.01 -10.67
N GLU A 250 -8.23 -29.06 -11.58
CA GLU A 250 -9.34 -28.11 -11.51
C GLU A 250 -10.70 -28.83 -11.58
N LEU A 251 -10.86 -29.78 -12.50
CA LEU A 251 -12.09 -30.56 -12.63
C LEU A 251 -12.37 -31.41 -11.37
N ARG A 252 -11.32 -31.95 -10.73
CA ARG A 252 -11.49 -32.63 -9.43
C ARG A 252 -12.03 -31.66 -8.39
N SER A 253 -11.43 -30.48 -8.22
CA SER A 253 -11.95 -29.47 -7.26
C SER A 253 -13.40 -29.08 -7.55
N ILE A 254 -13.71 -28.86 -8.84
CA ILE A 254 -15.04 -28.52 -9.32
C ILE A 254 -16.06 -29.61 -8.98
N ASP A 255 -15.72 -30.90 -9.13
CA ASP A 255 -16.64 -31.97 -8.78
C ASP A 255 -16.95 -32.01 -7.27
N ARG A 256 -15.96 -31.71 -6.41
CA ARG A 256 -16.17 -31.57 -4.96
C ARG A 256 -17.12 -30.42 -4.66
N TYR A 257 -16.89 -29.25 -5.28
CA TYR A 257 -17.75 -28.08 -5.18
C TYR A 257 -19.20 -28.42 -5.59
N LEU A 258 -19.38 -29.03 -6.76
CA LEU A 258 -20.69 -29.39 -7.29
C LEU A 258 -21.39 -30.45 -6.43
N THR A 259 -20.65 -31.36 -5.79
CA THR A 259 -21.21 -32.33 -4.84
C THR A 259 -21.83 -31.65 -3.63
N ILE A 260 -21.16 -30.63 -3.10
CA ILE A 260 -21.67 -29.82 -1.98
C ILE A 260 -22.89 -29.00 -2.40
N GLU A 261 -22.84 -28.37 -3.57
CA GLU A 261 -23.97 -27.58 -4.09
C GLU A 261 -25.18 -28.46 -4.44
N ARG A 262 -24.98 -29.67 -4.96
CA ARG A 262 -26.05 -30.66 -5.19
C ARG A 262 -26.74 -31.06 -3.89
N ALA A 263 -26.00 -31.19 -2.78
CA ALA A 263 -26.60 -31.47 -1.47
C ALA A 263 -27.49 -30.33 -0.98
N ARG A 264 -27.22 -29.09 -1.39
CA ARG A 264 -28.02 -27.90 -1.05
C ARG A 264 -29.25 -27.75 -1.94
N PHE A 265 -29.08 -27.87 -3.26
CA PHE A 265 -30.13 -27.63 -4.23
C PHE A 265 -30.97 -28.87 -4.55
N GLY A 266 -30.52 -30.07 -4.14
CA GLY A 266 -31.14 -31.33 -4.48
C GLY A 266 -31.26 -31.51 -5.99
N GLU A 267 -32.39 -32.06 -6.43
CA GLU A 267 -32.72 -32.30 -7.84
C GLU A 267 -32.79 -31.03 -8.71
N ARG A 268 -32.77 -29.83 -8.10
CA ARG A 268 -32.82 -28.56 -8.86
C ARG A 268 -31.54 -28.25 -9.62
N LEU A 269 -30.38 -28.75 -9.16
CA LEU A 269 -29.11 -28.57 -9.85
C LEU A 269 -28.79 -29.81 -10.69
N GLN A 270 -28.87 -29.65 -12.01
CA GLN A 270 -28.39 -30.66 -12.95
C GLN A 270 -27.01 -30.27 -13.46
N VAL A 271 -26.11 -31.26 -13.51
CA VAL A 271 -24.73 -31.06 -13.95
C VAL A 271 -24.44 -32.00 -15.10
N ARG A 272 -23.89 -31.46 -16.20
CA ARG A 272 -23.44 -32.25 -17.36
C ARG A 272 -21.97 -32.00 -17.65
N LEU A 273 -21.15 -33.04 -17.48
CA LEU A 273 -19.72 -33.02 -17.84
C LEU A 273 -19.48 -33.75 -19.16
N GLN A 274 -18.75 -33.13 -20.08
CA GLN A 274 -18.31 -33.73 -21.34
C GLN A 274 -16.83 -33.40 -21.58
N ILE A 275 -15.94 -34.25 -21.07
CA ILE A 275 -14.51 -33.99 -21.02
C ILE A 275 -13.79 -35.01 -21.90
N ALA A 276 -13.04 -34.54 -22.89
CA ALA A 276 -12.16 -35.38 -23.68
C ALA A 276 -10.95 -35.82 -22.81
N PRO A 277 -10.64 -37.12 -22.68
CA PRO A 277 -9.52 -37.58 -21.83
C PRO A 277 -8.17 -36.97 -22.20
N GLU A 278 -7.96 -36.66 -23.48
CA GLU A 278 -6.71 -36.15 -24.04
C GLU A 278 -6.36 -34.74 -23.54
N VAL A 279 -7.35 -33.98 -23.06
CA VAL A 279 -7.15 -32.62 -22.56
C VAL A 279 -6.93 -32.54 -21.05
N LEU A 280 -7.15 -33.64 -20.32
CA LEU A 280 -6.96 -33.69 -18.86
C LEU A 280 -5.56 -33.23 -18.38
N PRO A 281 -4.45 -33.55 -19.08
CA PRO A 281 -3.12 -33.12 -18.67
C PRO A 281 -2.77 -31.66 -19.01
N VAL A 282 -3.63 -30.95 -19.74
CA VAL A 282 -3.35 -29.57 -20.18
C VAL A 282 -3.15 -28.68 -18.95
N SER A 283 -2.04 -27.94 -18.93
CA SER A 283 -1.69 -27.02 -17.85
C SER A 283 -2.36 -25.66 -18.07
N LEU A 284 -2.98 -25.13 -17.03
CA LEU A 284 -3.66 -23.85 -17.03
C LEU A 284 -3.50 -23.12 -15.69
N PRO A 285 -3.73 -21.79 -15.63
CA PRO A 285 -3.57 -21.04 -14.39
C PRO A 285 -4.47 -21.59 -13.29
N PHE A 286 -3.93 -21.73 -12.08
CA PHE A 286 -4.69 -22.22 -10.93
C PHE A 286 -5.95 -21.37 -10.68
N LEU A 287 -7.08 -22.02 -10.34
CA LEU A 287 -8.40 -21.40 -10.15
C LEU A 287 -8.91 -20.62 -11.37
N CYS A 288 -8.67 -21.13 -12.58
CA CYS A 288 -9.21 -20.54 -13.80
C CYS A 288 -10.64 -21.00 -14.10
N LEU A 289 -11.01 -22.24 -13.75
CA LEU A 289 -12.33 -22.79 -14.08
C LEU A 289 -13.30 -22.69 -12.91
N GLN A 290 -12.81 -22.87 -11.69
CA GLN A 290 -13.64 -22.85 -10.49
C GLN A 290 -14.51 -21.59 -10.38
N PRO A 291 -13.99 -20.34 -10.57
CA PRO A 291 -14.83 -19.14 -10.49
C PRO A 291 -15.95 -19.10 -11.54
N LEU A 292 -15.75 -19.71 -12.71
CA LEU A 292 -16.74 -19.76 -13.77
C LEU A 292 -17.88 -20.71 -13.42
N VAL A 293 -17.55 -21.85 -12.82
CA VAL A 293 -18.54 -22.83 -12.36
C VAL A 293 -19.31 -22.29 -11.16
N GLU A 294 -18.64 -21.64 -10.21
CA GLU A 294 -19.29 -20.95 -9.09
C GLU A 294 -20.29 -19.88 -9.60
N ASN A 295 -19.89 -19.13 -10.62
CA ASN A 295 -20.76 -18.14 -11.26
C ASN A 295 -21.99 -18.82 -11.92
N ALA A 296 -21.76 -19.88 -12.70
CA ALA A 296 -22.81 -20.64 -13.37
C ALA A 296 -23.82 -21.23 -12.37
N VAL A 297 -23.38 -21.79 -11.24
CA VAL A 297 -24.27 -22.33 -10.20
C VAL A 297 -25.05 -21.21 -9.50
N ARG A 298 -24.36 -20.13 -9.10
CA ARG A 298 -24.99 -19.00 -8.40
C ARG A 298 -26.06 -18.33 -9.27
N HIS A 299 -25.70 -17.90 -10.48
CA HIS A 299 -26.61 -17.14 -11.35
C HIS A 299 -27.60 -18.06 -12.08
N GLY A 300 -27.19 -19.30 -12.38
CA GLY A 300 -28.04 -20.34 -12.95
C GLY A 300 -29.24 -20.69 -12.08
N LEU A 301 -29.06 -20.73 -10.76
CA LEU A 301 -30.06 -21.29 -9.83
C LEU A 301 -30.70 -20.29 -8.87
N SER A 302 -30.03 -19.20 -8.50
CA SER A 302 -30.53 -18.30 -7.43
C SER A 302 -31.82 -17.57 -7.79
N ARG A 303 -32.14 -17.40 -9.09
CA ARG A 303 -33.33 -16.64 -9.54
C ARG A 303 -34.26 -17.39 -10.49
N LYS A 304 -33.89 -18.61 -10.92
CA LYS A 304 -34.69 -19.41 -11.84
C LYS A 304 -35.70 -20.30 -11.08
N PRO A 305 -37.01 -20.18 -11.32
CA PRO A 305 -37.98 -21.16 -10.83
C PRO A 305 -37.79 -22.48 -11.58
N GLY A 306 -37.65 -23.59 -10.85
CA GLY A 306 -37.49 -24.93 -11.41
C GLY A 306 -36.05 -25.45 -11.43
N LEU A 307 -35.77 -26.30 -12.42
CA LEU A 307 -34.47 -26.94 -12.66
C LEU A 307 -33.50 -25.93 -13.31
N GLY A 308 -32.24 -25.96 -12.90
CA GLY A 308 -31.14 -25.30 -13.62
C GLY A 308 -30.07 -26.32 -14.00
N MET A 309 -29.49 -26.11 -15.17
CA MET A 309 -28.46 -26.96 -15.75
C MET A 309 -27.14 -26.18 -15.82
N VAL A 310 -26.07 -26.81 -15.34
CA VAL A 310 -24.70 -26.37 -15.58
C VAL A 310 -23.99 -27.41 -16.44
N SER A 311 -23.50 -27.01 -17.61
CA SER A 311 -22.72 -27.85 -18.50
C SER A 311 -21.26 -27.42 -18.54
N ILE A 312 -20.36 -28.38 -18.34
CA ILE A 312 -18.91 -28.19 -18.48
C ILE A 312 -18.43 -29.09 -19.61
N GLN A 313 -17.81 -28.50 -20.62
CA GLN A 313 -17.29 -29.22 -21.77
C GLN A 313 -15.82 -28.87 -21.96
N ALA A 314 -14.99 -29.86 -22.22
CA ALA A 314 -13.59 -29.65 -22.59
C ALA A 314 -13.27 -30.55 -23.77
N ARG A 315 -12.87 -29.95 -24.89
CA ARG A 315 -12.69 -30.63 -26.18
C ARG A 315 -11.29 -30.42 -26.71
N ASP A 316 -10.78 -31.44 -27.37
CA ASP A 316 -9.55 -31.35 -28.15
C ASP A 316 -9.79 -30.54 -29.44
N ALA A 317 -9.04 -29.46 -29.61
CA ALA A 317 -9.03 -28.61 -30.81
C ALA A 317 -7.62 -28.56 -31.44
N GLY A 318 -6.95 -29.70 -31.55
CA GLY A 318 -5.64 -29.84 -32.18
C GLY A 318 -4.52 -29.33 -31.27
N ALA A 319 -4.04 -28.10 -31.52
CA ALA A 319 -3.01 -27.46 -30.70
C ALA A 319 -3.56 -26.83 -29.42
N GLU A 320 -4.89 -26.68 -29.33
CA GLU A 320 -5.59 -26.04 -28.23
C GLU A 320 -6.55 -27.02 -27.53
N CYS A 321 -6.87 -26.71 -26.29
CA CYS A 321 -7.99 -27.23 -25.52
C CYS A 321 -9.05 -26.14 -25.46
N HIS A 322 -10.27 -26.45 -25.89
CA HIS A 322 -11.42 -25.54 -25.82
C HIS A 322 -12.31 -25.97 -24.67
N ILE A 323 -12.51 -25.06 -23.71
CA ILE A 323 -13.28 -25.32 -22.50
C ILE A 323 -14.48 -24.39 -22.47
N THR A 324 -15.66 -24.92 -22.21
CA THR A 324 -16.90 -24.16 -22.13
C THR A 324 -17.63 -24.48 -20.84
N VAL A 325 -18.03 -23.43 -20.12
CA VAL A 325 -18.92 -23.51 -18.96
C VAL A 325 -20.20 -22.77 -19.32
N GLU A 326 -21.33 -23.46 -19.26
CA GLU A 326 -22.63 -22.93 -19.67
C GLU A 326 -23.68 -23.18 -18.59
N ASP A 327 -24.48 -22.15 -18.29
CA ASP A 327 -25.70 -22.25 -17.49
C ASP A 327 -26.93 -21.82 -18.28
N ASP A 328 -28.07 -22.40 -17.93
CA ASP A 328 -29.38 -22.06 -18.51
C ASP A 328 -30.18 -21.08 -17.64
N GLY A 329 -29.47 -20.25 -16.88
CA GLY A 329 -30.01 -19.31 -15.90
C GLY A 329 -30.68 -18.08 -16.49
N VAL A 330 -30.83 -17.07 -15.63
CA VAL A 330 -31.46 -15.79 -16.00
C VAL A 330 -30.58 -14.93 -16.92
N GLY A 331 -29.32 -15.30 -17.14
CA GLY A 331 -28.34 -14.52 -17.90
C GLY A 331 -28.03 -13.15 -17.29
N MET A 332 -27.13 -12.41 -17.94
CA MET A 332 -26.71 -11.06 -17.53
C MET A 332 -27.04 -10.05 -18.64
N ASP A 333 -27.10 -8.77 -18.29
CA ASP A 333 -27.18 -7.69 -19.28
C ASP A 333 -25.82 -7.53 -19.97
N PRO A 334 -25.73 -7.70 -21.31
CA PRO A 334 -24.49 -7.49 -22.05
C PRO A 334 -23.89 -6.09 -21.85
N ALA A 335 -24.72 -5.07 -21.59
CA ALA A 335 -24.23 -3.71 -21.33
C ALA A 335 -23.47 -3.61 -19.99
N ALA A 336 -23.90 -4.37 -18.97
CA ALA A 336 -23.23 -4.42 -17.67
C ALA A 336 -21.85 -5.13 -17.76
N LEU A 337 -21.75 -6.15 -18.62
CA LEU A 337 -20.50 -6.86 -18.89
C LEU A 337 -19.44 -5.95 -19.54
N VAL A 338 -19.86 -5.04 -20.44
CA VAL A 338 -18.98 -4.07 -21.12
C VAL A 338 -18.62 -2.88 -20.23
N ALA A 339 -19.51 -2.47 -19.32
CA ALA A 339 -19.33 -1.30 -18.45
C ALA A 339 -18.41 -1.55 -17.23
N GLY A 340 -17.83 -2.75 -17.10
CA GLY A 340 -17.07 -3.25 -15.94
C GLY A 340 -15.80 -2.50 -15.49
N VAL A 341 -15.63 -1.23 -15.83
CA VAL A 341 -14.50 -0.39 -15.38
C VAL A 341 -14.94 0.95 -14.75
N ALA A 342 -16.19 1.41 -14.91
CA ALA A 342 -16.54 2.79 -14.54
C ALA A 342 -17.54 2.97 -13.37
N GLU A 343 -18.48 2.06 -13.12
CA GLU A 343 -19.55 2.32 -12.14
C GLU A 343 -19.91 1.10 -11.27
N ALA A 344 -19.04 0.75 -10.34
CA ALA A 344 -19.33 -0.25 -9.30
C ALA A 344 -20.29 0.24 -8.18
N GLY A 345 -20.94 1.40 -8.38
CA GLY A 345 -21.72 2.09 -7.33
C GLY A 345 -23.22 1.78 -7.30
N MET A 346 -23.78 1.16 -8.35
CA MET A 346 -25.25 1.08 -8.51
C MET A 346 -25.84 -0.32 -8.72
N ALA A 347 -25.02 -1.34 -8.95
CA ALA A 347 -25.49 -2.73 -8.98
C ALA A 347 -25.39 -3.35 -7.58
N GLY A 348 -26.41 -4.12 -7.17
CA GLY A 348 -26.43 -4.80 -5.87
C GLY A 348 -25.14 -5.59 -5.60
N VAL A 349 -24.74 -5.66 -4.33
CA VAL A 349 -23.47 -6.24 -3.85
C VAL A 349 -23.17 -7.64 -4.43
N ASP A 350 -24.21 -8.40 -4.78
CA ASP A 350 -24.10 -9.75 -5.34
C ASP A 350 -23.69 -9.79 -6.83
N ASP A 351 -24.02 -8.76 -7.62
CA ASP A 351 -23.75 -8.71 -9.06
C ASP A 351 -22.35 -8.14 -9.35
N ALA A 352 -21.85 -7.25 -8.48
CA ALA A 352 -20.49 -6.74 -8.52
C ALA A 352 -19.44 -7.86 -8.33
N GLY A 353 -19.72 -8.87 -7.51
CA GLY A 353 -18.81 -10.00 -7.27
C GLY A 353 -18.65 -10.92 -8.49
N ALA A 354 -19.67 -11.03 -9.35
CA ALA A 354 -19.64 -11.83 -10.58
C ALA A 354 -18.67 -11.26 -11.62
N HIS A 355 -18.74 -9.94 -11.82
CA HIS A 355 -17.91 -9.21 -12.77
C HIS A 355 -16.43 -9.24 -12.37
N VAL A 356 -16.14 -9.12 -11.07
CA VAL A 356 -14.77 -9.22 -10.53
C VAL A 356 -14.18 -10.62 -10.76
N GLY A 357 -14.98 -11.68 -10.60
CA GLY A 357 -14.54 -13.05 -10.83
C GLY A 357 -14.16 -13.35 -12.28
N LEU A 358 -14.99 -12.93 -13.24
CA LEU A 358 -14.74 -13.13 -14.67
C LEU A 358 -13.55 -12.28 -15.18
N SER A 359 -13.46 -11.01 -14.76
CA SER A 359 -12.36 -10.12 -15.16
C SER A 359 -11.00 -10.64 -14.68
N ASN A 360 -10.92 -11.13 -13.44
CA ASN A 360 -9.68 -11.68 -12.89
C ASN A 360 -9.19 -12.92 -13.64
N VAL A 361 -10.12 -13.78 -14.10
CA VAL A 361 -9.79 -14.96 -14.90
C VAL A 361 -9.33 -14.54 -16.30
N ASP A 362 -10.01 -13.58 -16.95
CA ASP A 362 -9.63 -13.05 -18.25
C ASP A 362 -8.23 -12.41 -18.25
N GLU A 363 -7.95 -11.53 -17.29
CA GLU A 363 -6.63 -10.89 -17.14
C GLU A 363 -5.52 -11.93 -16.93
N ARG A 364 -5.78 -12.96 -16.12
CA ARG A 364 -4.81 -14.03 -15.86
C ARG A 364 -4.53 -14.86 -17.11
N LEU A 365 -5.56 -15.21 -17.88
CA LEU A 365 -5.40 -15.94 -19.13
C LEU A 365 -4.59 -15.14 -20.16
N ARG A 366 -4.89 -13.85 -20.31
CA ARG A 366 -4.17 -12.96 -21.23
C ARG A 366 -2.72 -12.74 -20.81
N SER A 367 -2.47 -12.59 -19.51
CA SER A 367 -1.11 -12.46 -18.98
C SER A 367 -0.24 -13.69 -19.25
N VAL A 368 -0.82 -14.89 -19.15
CA VAL A 368 -0.08 -16.15 -19.30
C VAL A 368 0.08 -16.57 -20.76
N PHE A 369 -0.99 -16.52 -21.55
CA PHE A 369 -1.00 -17.07 -22.91
C PHE A 369 -1.00 -16.00 -24.02
N GLY A 370 -1.21 -14.73 -23.66
CA GLY A 370 -1.33 -13.59 -24.57
C GLY A 370 -2.78 -13.16 -24.84
N ASP A 371 -2.94 -11.94 -25.36
CA ASP A 371 -4.25 -11.26 -25.53
C ASP A 371 -5.31 -12.06 -26.30
N LYS A 372 -4.89 -12.97 -27.19
CA LYS A 372 -5.79 -13.80 -28.01
C LYS A 372 -6.50 -14.93 -27.24
N PHE A 373 -6.09 -15.20 -25.99
CA PHE A 373 -6.62 -16.28 -25.15
C PHE A 373 -7.51 -15.77 -23.99
N GLY A 374 -8.01 -14.54 -24.09
CA GLY A 374 -9.02 -14.03 -23.18
C GLY A 374 -10.33 -14.83 -23.18
N LEU A 375 -11.16 -14.59 -22.17
CA LEU A 375 -12.49 -15.17 -22.06
C LEU A 375 -13.42 -14.64 -23.16
N VAL A 376 -14.28 -15.51 -23.67
CA VAL A 376 -15.43 -15.12 -24.49
C VAL A 376 -16.68 -15.42 -23.69
N VAL A 377 -17.45 -14.38 -23.37
CA VAL A 377 -18.70 -14.51 -22.61
C VAL A 377 -19.86 -14.18 -23.54
N GLU A 378 -20.75 -15.15 -23.71
CA GLU A 378 -22.01 -15.02 -24.43
C GLU A 378 -23.15 -15.08 -23.41
N THR A 379 -23.95 -14.03 -23.32
CA THR A 379 -25.06 -13.97 -22.36
C THR A 379 -26.18 -13.10 -22.89
N GLY A 380 -27.38 -13.30 -22.35
CA GLY A 380 -28.53 -12.44 -22.59
C GLY A 380 -29.59 -12.67 -21.53
N ILE A 381 -30.40 -11.65 -21.24
CA ILE A 381 -31.47 -11.75 -20.24
C ILE A 381 -32.43 -12.88 -20.63
N GLY A 382 -32.53 -13.89 -19.77
CA GLY A 382 -33.33 -15.11 -19.93
C GLY A 382 -32.70 -16.21 -20.80
N ALA A 383 -31.50 -16.00 -21.35
CA ALA A 383 -30.83 -16.93 -22.26
C ALA A 383 -29.67 -17.70 -21.61
N GLY A 384 -29.44 -17.52 -20.31
CA GLY A 384 -28.30 -18.11 -19.61
C GLY A 384 -26.97 -17.41 -19.91
N THR A 385 -25.88 -18.08 -19.56
CA THR A 385 -24.52 -17.58 -19.79
C THR A 385 -23.64 -18.73 -20.29
N ARG A 386 -22.89 -18.48 -21.36
CA ARG A 386 -21.83 -19.36 -21.84
C ARG A 386 -20.49 -18.63 -21.77
N VAL A 387 -19.55 -19.22 -21.05
CA VAL A 387 -18.16 -18.74 -20.98
C VAL A 387 -17.27 -19.75 -21.69
N SER A 388 -16.50 -19.27 -22.66
CA SER A 388 -15.58 -20.09 -23.45
C SER A 388 -14.13 -19.65 -23.24
N ILE A 389 -13.25 -20.63 -23.09
CA ILE A 389 -11.82 -20.48 -22.89
C ILE A 389 -11.09 -21.29 -23.95
N ARG A 390 -10.00 -20.73 -24.48
CA ARG A 390 -9.03 -21.45 -25.30
C ARG A 390 -7.72 -21.51 -24.54
N VAL A 391 -7.15 -22.70 -24.41
CA VAL A 391 -5.87 -22.91 -23.73
C VAL A 391 -4.93 -23.66 -24.68
N PRO A 392 -3.72 -23.17 -24.96
CA PRO A 392 -2.75 -23.93 -25.74
C PRO A 392 -2.34 -25.19 -24.97
N LYS A 393 -2.29 -26.36 -25.63
CA LYS A 393 -1.88 -27.61 -24.98
C LYS A 393 -0.42 -27.58 -24.51
N PHE A 394 0.40 -26.79 -25.19
CA PHE A 394 1.81 -26.56 -24.87
C PHE A 394 2.11 -25.06 -24.90
N HIS A 395 2.63 -24.53 -23.80
CA HIS A 395 3.12 -23.15 -23.72
C HIS A 395 4.43 -23.12 -22.91
N PRO A 396 5.50 -22.45 -23.40
CA PRO A 396 6.74 -22.34 -22.65
C PRO A 396 6.51 -21.73 -21.26
N GLY A 397 7.09 -22.33 -20.22
CA GLY A 397 6.99 -21.84 -18.85
C GLY A 397 5.67 -22.16 -18.13
N VAL A 398 4.71 -22.80 -18.81
CA VAL A 398 3.43 -23.21 -18.21
C VAL A 398 3.44 -24.72 -17.99
N HIS A 399 3.80 -25.10 -16.78
CA HIS A 399 3.84 -26.50 -16.36
C HIS A 399 3.18 -26.62 -14.99
N ALA A 400 2.24 -27.57 -14.86
CA ALA A 400 1.73 -27.93 -13.54
C ALA A 400 2.90 -28.36 -12.65
N GLY A 401 3.10 -27.65 -11.54
CA GLY A 401 4.13 -28.00 -10.58
C GLY A 401 3.86 -29.39 -10.04
N GLY A 402 4.77 -30.34 -10.31
CA GLY A 402 4.71 -31.64 -9.68
C GLY A 402 4.79 -31.46 -8.16
N ALA A 403 3.78 -31.94 -7.45
CA ALA A 403 3.88 -32.11 -6.01
C ALA A 403 5.12 -32.99 -5.73
N SER A 404 6.16 -32.37 -5.19
CA SER A 404 7.25 -33.09 -4.53
C SER A 404 6.84 -33.37 -3.09
#